data_AF-A0A7J0FB49-F1
#
_entry.id   AF-A0A7J0FB49-F1
#
_cell.length_a   1.000
_cell.length_b   1.000
_cell.length_c   1.000
_cell.angle_alpha   90.00
_cell.angle_beta   90.00
_cell.angle_gamma   90.00
#
_symmetry.space_group_name_H-M   'P 1'
#
loop_
_entity.id
_entity.type
_entity.pdbx_description
1 polymer ?
#
loop_
_entity_poly.entity_id
_entity_poly.type
_entity_poly.pdbx_seq_one_letter_code
_entity_poly.pdbx_strand_id
1 'polypeptide(L)'
;MDQGLFEHMISGCKLLERLILMNFDGFTVVNINAPNLRFFSIGGVFDDVSFRDTSLAIVFIGLSVKIGYDQNLTLGDTCNLVKFFSQLPLIQRLEVQVFFLKYLAVGHIPGKLPRLCMKLNYLSIRINFNDKDQNLAVLCLLRSSPNLQELEILALREKDMSPERVEKHLVRRLLQLPI
;
A
#
# COMPACT_ATOMS: atom_id res chain seq x y z
N MET A 1 18.82 -7.82 -6.45
CA MET A 1 18.54 -6.99 -7.65
C MET A 1 19.23 -5.64 -7.46
N ASP A 2 19.60 -4.96 -8.54
CA ASP A 2 20.15 -3.60 -8.44
C ASP A 2 19.00 -2.58 -8.41
N GLN A 3 18.82 -1.92 -7.27
CA GLN A 3 17.76 -0.94 -7.06
C GLN A 3 17.93 0.29 -7.95
N GLY A 4 19.15 0.77 -8.14
CA GLY A 4 19.43 1.95 -8.97
C GLY A 4 19.09 1.68 -10.43
N LEU A 5 19.38 0.48 -10.92
CA LEU A 5 19.02 0.07 -12.28
C LEU A 5 17.50 0.04 -12.48
N PHE A 6 16.75 -0.57 -11.54
CA PHE A 6 15.30 -0.63 -11.63
C PHE A 6 14.66 0.76 -11.63
N GLU A 7 15.06 1.63 -10.70
CA GLU A 7 14.55 3.00 -10.61
C GLU A 7 14.82 3.79 -11.90
N HIS A 8 16.01 3.62 -12.48
CA HIS A 8 16.37 4.25 -13.75
C HIS A 8 15.45 3.78 -14.89
N MET A 9 15.18 2.47 -14.98
CA MET A 9 14.28 1.90 -15.99
C MET A 9 12.88 2.51 -15.91
N ILE A 10 12.28 2.58 -14.72
CA ILE A 10 10.94 3.15 -14.54
C ILE A 10 10.92 4.64 -14.86
N SER A 11 11.93 5.39 -14.41
CA SER A 11 12.00 6.84 -14.63
C SER A 11 12.11 7.25 -16.10
N GLY A 12 12.65 6.36 -16.96
CA GLY A 12 12.73 6.54 -18.40
C GLY A 12 11.38 6.34 -19.12
N CYS A 13 10.43 5.63 -18.51
CA CYS A 13 9.15 5.30 -19.13
C CYS A 13 8.10 6.41 -18.94
N LYS A 14 8.24 7.53 -19.67
CA LYS A 14 7.36 8.71 -19.51
C LYS A 14 5.89 8.48 -19.85
N LEU A 15 5.56 7.45 -20.64
CA LEU A 15 4.18 7.10 -21.03
C LEU A 15 3.58 5.94 -20.22
N LEU A 16 4.28 5.47 -19.17
CA LEU A 16 3.83 4.31 -18.41
C LEU A 16 2.60 4.64 -17.56
N GLU A 17 1.46 4.03 -17.87
CA GLU A 17 0.21 4.20 -17.11
C GLU A 17 -0.05 3.09 -16.09
N ARG A 18 0.52 1.89 -16.33
CA ARG A 18 0.34 0.69 -15.52
C ARG A 18 1.67 0.01 -15.23
N LEU A 19 1.95 -0.19 -13.94
CA LEU A 19 3.10 -0.95 -13.47
C LEU A 19 2.63 -2.08 -12.55
N ILE A 20 3.06 -3.30 -12.86
CA ILE A 20 2.80 -4.50 -12.06
C ILE A 20 4.13 -5.19 -11.76
N LEU A 21 4.42 -5.33 -10.48
CA LEU A 21 5.63 -5.97 -9.96
C LEU A 21 5.19 -7.22 -9.18
N MET A 22 5.70 -8.38 -9.55
CA MET A 22 5.37 -9.67 -8.93
C MET A 22 6.66 -10.35 -8.48
N ASN A 23 6.63 -11.03 -7.33
CA ASN A 23 7.82 -11.61 -6.70
C ASN A 23 8.98 -10.60 -6.58
N PHE A 24 8.63 -9.37 -6.22
CA PHE A 24 9.55 -8.24 -6.24
C PHE A 24 10.30 -8.15 -4.90
N ASP A 25 11.35 -8.96 -4.78
CA ASP A 25 12.06 -9.19 -3.52
C ASP A 25 13.46 -8.56 -3.48
N GLY A 26 13.95 -8.24 -2.29
CA GLY A 26 15.33 -7.79 -2.07
C GLY A 26 15.55 -6.30 -2.32
N PHE A 27 14.49 -5.49 -2.14
CA PHE A 27 14.55 -4.03 -2.17
C PHE A 27 14.29 -3.47 -0.78
N THR A 28 15.10 -2.53 -0.31
CA THR A 28 14.79 -1.82 0.94
C THR A 28 13.65 -0.84 0.69
N VAL A 29 13.80 0.02 -0.33
CA VAL A 29 12.80 1.03 -0.69
C VAL A 29 12.44 0.92 -2.17
N VAL A 30 11.17 0.67 -2.48
CA VAL A 30 10.66 0.69 -3.85
C VAL A 30 10.29 2.12 -4.22
N ASN A 31 11.17 2.82 -4.94
CA ASN A 31 10.94 4.18 -5.40
C ASN A 31 10.30 4.20 -6.79
N ILE A 32 9.08 4.71 -6.89
CA ILE A 32 8.36 4.86 -8.16
C ILE A 32 8.34 6.32 -8.57
N ASN A 33 8.97 6.62 -9.70
CA ASN A 33 8.94 7.94 -10.35
C ASN A 33 8.42 7.80 -11.77
N ALA A 34 7.13 8.10 -11.97
CA ALA A 34 6.47 7.96 -13.26
C ALA A 34 5.23 8.90 -13.35
N PRO A 35 5.30 10.00 -14.12
CA PRO A 35 4.29 11.08 -14.12
C PRO A 35 2.90 10.64 -14.57
N ASN A 36 2.84 9.75 -15.55
CA ASN A 36 1.58 9.25 -16.12
C ASN A 36 1.10 7.95 -15.46
N LEU A 37 1.77 7.48 -14.41
CA LEU A 37 1.39 6.24 -13.75
C LEU A 37 0.10 6.42 -12.96
N ARG A 38 -0.92 5.63 -13.33
CA ARG A 38 -2.27 5.67 -12.76
C ARG A 38 -2.62 4.38 -12.03
N PHE A 39 -2.02 3.26 -12.44
CA PHE A 39 -2.17 1.95 -11.82
C PHE A 39 -0.83 1.42 -11.34
N PHE A 40 -0.76 1.04 -10.07
CA PHE A 40 0.40 0.37 -9.48
C PHE A 40 -0.02 -0.89 -8.72
N SER A 41 0.68 -1.98 -8.97
CA SER A 41 0.56 -3.22 -8.20
C SER A 41 1.93 -3.74 -7.85
N ILE A 42 2.14 -4.11 -6.60
CA ILE A 42 3.34 -4.79 -6.15
C ILE A 42 3.00 -5.96 -5.22
N GLY A 43 3.67 -7.09 -5.44
CA GLY A 43 3.74 -8.23 -4.53
C GLY A 43 5.20 -8.64 -4.35
N GLY A 44 5.68 -8.76 -3.11
CA GLY A 44 7.05 -9.17 -2.81
C GLY A 44 7.51 -8.84 -1.40
N VAL A 45 8.83 -8.82 -1.20
CA VAL A 45 9.51 -8.51 0.07
C VAL A 45 10.30 -7.20 -0.06
N PHE A 46 9.80 -6.15 0.60
CA PHE A 46 10.42 -4.82 0.64
C PHE A 46 10.10 -4.08 1.95
N ASP A 47 10.97 -3.17 2.38
CA ASP A 47 10.79 -2.46 3.66
C ASP A 47 9.84 -1.26 3.54
N ASP A 48 9.92 -0.54 2.42
CA ASP A 48 9.16 0.68 2.18
C ASP A 48 8.84 0.88 0.68
N VAL A 49 7.85 1.74 0.40
CA VAL A 49 7.48 2.18 -0.95
C VAL A 49 7.35 3.71 -0.95
N SER A 50 7.86 4.36 -2.00
CA SER A 50 7.68 5.78 -2.19
C SER A 50 7.18 6.11 -3.60
N PHE A 51 6.23 7.04 -3.66
CA PHE A 51 5.70 7.55 -4.92
C PHE A 51 6.11 9.00 -5.10
N ARG A 52 6.85 9.28 -6.17
CA ARG A 52 7.30 10.63 -6.56
C ARG A 52 6.78 10.95 -7.95
N ASP A 53 6.24 12.15 -8.12
CA ASP A 53 5.68 12.61 -9.39
C ASP A 53 4.77 11.55 -10.02
N THR A 54 3.74 11.09 -9.30
CA THR A 54 2.77 10.10 -9.81
C THR A 54 1.35 10.63 -9.71
N SER A 55 0.48 10.13 -10.59
CA SER A 55 -0.96 10.41 -10.60
C SER A 55 -1.78 9.17 -10.26
N LEU A 56 -1.29 8.37 -9.30
CA LEU A 56 -1.88 7.08 -8.96
C LEU A 56 -3.33 7.20 -8.49
N ALA A 57 -4.21 6.51 -9.20
CA ALA A 57 -5.62 6.37 -8.85
C ALA A 57 -5.90 4.98 -8.25
N ILE A 58 -5.13 3.97 -8.66
CA ILE A 58 -5.37 2.57 -8.30
C ILE A 58 -4.07 1.96 -7.78
N VAL A 59 -4.11 1.45 -6.55
CA VAL A 59 -2.94 0.88 -5.85
C VAL A 59 -3.27 -0.46 -5.22
N PHE A 60 -2.45 -1.47 -5.51
CA PHE A 60 -2.48 -2.81 -4.90
C PHE A 60 -1.13 -3.12 -4.28
N ILE A 61 -1.10 -3.37 -2.98
CA ILE A 61 0.17 -3.62 -2.28
C ILE A 61 0.08 -4.88 -1.42
N GLY A 62 0.87 -5.85 -1.83
CA GLY A 62 1.14 -7.09 -1.12
C GLY A 62 2.57 -7.12 -0.61
N LEU A 63 2.72 -7.15 0.71
CA LEU A 63 3.98 -7.50 1.35
C LEU A 63 3.89 -8.96 1.79
N SER A 64 4.89 -9.77 1.43
CA SER A 64 4.84 -11.23 1.61
C SER A 64 5.24 -11.70 3.02
N VAL A 65 5.98 -10.91 3.78
CA VAL A 65 6.49 -11.27 5.11
C VAL A 65 6.42 -10.10 6.09
N LYS A 66 6.42 -10.40 7.39
CA LYS A 66 6.61 -9.39 8.43
C LYS A 66 8.09 -9.00 8.47
N ILE A 67 8.40 -7.75 8.19
CA ILE A 67 9.73 -7.19 8.39
C ILE A 67 9.80 -6.56 9.78
N GLY A 68 10.96 -6.64 10.44
CA GLY A 68 11.18 -6.00 11.73
C GLY A 68 11.18 -4.48 11.56
N TYR A 69 10.01 -3.84 11.67
CA TYR A 69 9.92 -2.39 11.66
C TYR A 69 10.44 -1.85 12.99
N ASP A 70 11.55 -1.12 12.94
CA ASP A 70 12.16 -0.55 14.14
C ASP A 70 11.26 0.56 14.69
N GLN A 71 10.58 0.30 15.80
CA GLN A 71 9.66 1.24 16.45
C GLN A 71 10.40 2.47 17.03
N ASN A 72 11.74 2.42 17.06
CA ASN A 72 12.60 3.39 17.74
C ASN A 72 13.09 4.54 16.83
N LEU A 73 12.74 4.57 15.54
CA LEU A 73 13.27 5.57 14.59
C LEU A 73 12.39 6.80 14.38
N THR A 74 11.23 6.92 15.02
CA THR A 74 10.39 8.13 14.86
C THR A 74 10.68 9.15 15.97
N LEU A 75 11.79 9.87 15.83
CA LEU A 75 11.98 11.19 16.45
C LEU A 75 11.25 12.29 15.62
N GLY A 76 10.18 11.90 14.94
CA GLY A 76 9.29 12.74 14.15
C GLY A 76 7.91 12.08 14.09
N ASP A 77 6.90 12.78 14.58
CA ASP A 77 5.59 12.30 15.08
C ASP A 77 4.60 11.73 14.03
N THR A 78 5.04 11.21 12.88
CA THR A 78 4.14 10.79 11.78
C THR A 78 4.22 9.29 11.52
N CYS A 79 3.09 8.58 11.64
CA CYS A 79 2.99 7.17 11.26
C CYS A 79 3.13 6.95 9.75
N ASN A 80 3.51 5.73 9.37
CA ASN A 80 3.67 5.31 7.97
C ASN A 80 2.39 5.49 7.15
N LEU A 81 1.23 5.38 7.80
CA LEU A 81 -0.06 5.69 7.19
C LEU A 81 -0.10 7.13 6.64
N VAL A 82 0.29 8.13 7.44
CA VAL A 82 0.28 9.54 7.00
C VAL A 82 1.25 9.74 5.84
N LYS A 83 2.47 9.20 5.94
CA LYS A 83 3.48 9.26 4.89
C LYS A 83 2.96 8.68 3.57
N PHE A 84 2.38 7.48 3.62
CA PHE A 84 1.84 6.78 2.45
C PHE A 84 0.76 7.59 1.73
N PHE A 85 -0.25 8.09 2.45
CA PHE A 85 -1.34 8.83 1.83
C PHE A 85 -0.96 10.25 1.39
N SER A 86 0.06 10.86 1.99
CA SER A 86 0.57 12.16 1.54
C SER A 86 1.11 12.13 0.11
N GLN A 87 1.58 10.98 -0.34
CA GLN A 87 2.12 10.75 -1.69
C GLN A 87 1.04 10.34 -2.71
N LEU A 88 -0.20 10.12 -2.26
CA LEU A 88 -1.30 9.56 -3.05
C LEU A 88 -2.57 10.42 -3.00
N PRO A 89 -2.51 11.74 -3.32
CA PRO A 89 -3.66 12.63 -3.20
C PRO A 89 -4.82 12.29 -4.15
N LEU A 90 -4.56 11.51 -5.20
CA LEU A 90 -5.53 11.15 -6.24
C LEU A 90 -6.10 9.73 -6.09
N ILE A 91 -5.73 9.00 -5.03
CA ILE A 91 -6.13 7.60 -4.87
C ILE A 91 -7.65 7.44 -4.81
N GLN A 92 -8.15 6.50 -5.62
CA GLN A 92 -9.56 6.13 -5.71
C GLN A 92 -9.79 4.71 -5.21
N ARG A 93 -8.85 3.81 -5.54
CA ARG A 93 -8.94 2.40 -5.20
C ARG A 93 -7.66 1.95 -4.51
N LEU A 94 -7.81 1.38 -3.32
CA LEU A 94 -6.72 0.80 -2.55
C LEU A 94 -7.03 -0.63 -2.15
N GLU A 95 -6.06 -1.51 -2.35
CA GLU A 95 -6.05 -2.83 -1.75
C GLU A 95 -4.74 -3.09 -1.00
N VAL A 96 -4.87 -3.54 0.25
CA VAL A 96 -3.74 -3.74 1.15
C VAL A 96 -3.79 -5.14 1.75
N GLN A 97 -2.67 -5.86 1.62
CA GLN A 97 -2.48 -7.12 2.34
C GLN A 97 -2.00 -6.89 3.77
N VAL A 98 -2.17 -7.92 4.60
CA VAL A 98 -2.03 -7.85 6.06
C VAL A 98 -0.64 -7.42 6.55
N PHE A 99 0.45 -7.85 5.90
CA PHE A 99 1.79 -7.42 6.32
C PHE A 99 2.05 -5.95 5.96
N PHE A 100 1.51 -5.47 4.83
CA PHE A 100 1.59 -4.06 4.49
C PHE A 100 0.69 -3.20 5.40
N LEU A 101 -0.47 -3.72 5.85
CA LEU A 101 -1.27 -3.05 6.87
C LEU A 101 -0.51 -2.89 8.18
N LYS A 102 0.26 -3.91 8.62
CA LYS A 102 1.14 -3.80 9.79
C LYS A 102 2.19 -2.71 9.59
N TYR A 103 2.81 -2.62 8.41
CA TYR A 103 3.73 -1.54 8.08
C TYR A 103 3.05 -0.16 8.20
N LEU A 104 1.84 0.01 7.66
CA LEU A 104 1.09 1.28 7.75
C LEU A 104 0.74 1.66 9.19
N ALA A 105 0.53 0.66 10.05
CA ALA A 105 0.19 0.84 11.45
C ALA A 105 1.38 1.21 12.36
N VAL A 106 2.61 1.27 11.83
CA VAL A 106 3.79 1.69 12.59
C VAL A 106 3.77 3.19 12.86
N GLY A 107 4.01 3.55 14.13
CA GLY A 107 4.04 4.93 14.62
C GLY A 107 2.70 5.39 15.22
N HIS A 108 2.59 6.68 15.54
CA HIS A 108 1.38 7.24 16.14
C HIS A 108 0.26 7.42 15.11
N ILE A 109 -0.79 6.60 15.22
CA ILE A 109 -1.94 6.63 14.31
C ILE A 109 -2.90 7.75 14.74
N PRO A 110 -3.13 8.78 13.91
CA PRO A 110 -4.08 9.83 14.24
C PRO A 110 -5.52 9.31 14.20
N GLY A 111 -6.45 9.99 14.88
CA GLY A 111 -7.87 9.61 14.84
C GLY A 111 -8.53 9.75 13.46
N LYS A 112 -7.96 10.60 12.59
CA LYS A 112 -8.34 10.87 11.19
C LYS A 112 -7.17 11.55 10.47
N LEU A 113 -7.07 11.34 9.16
CA LEU A 113 -6.16 12.03 8.24
C LEU A 113 -6.89 13.24 7.63
N PRO A 114 -6.58 14.49 8.02
CA PRO A 114 -7.25 15.65 7.46
C PRO A 114 -6.91 15.82 5.98
N ARG A 115 -7.93 15.96 5.13
CA ARG A 115 -7.82 16.25 3.68
C ARG A 115 -7.14 15.16 2.83
N LEU A 116 -6.79 14.01 3.41
CA LEU A 116 -6.32 12.83 2.66
C LEU A 116 -7.51 11.91 2.35
N CYS A 117 -7.32 10.99 1.40
CA CYS A 117 -8.33 9.98 1.01
C CYS A 117 -9.65 10.52 0.45
N MET A 118 -9.73 11.81 0.10
CA MET A 118 -10.98 12.44 -0.36
C MET A 118 -11.52 11.82 -1.66
N LYS A 119 -10.69 11.18 -2.48
CA LYS A 119 -11.12 10.51 -3.71
C LYS A 119 -11.30 8.99 -3.56
N LEU A 120 -10.96 8.43 -2.40
CA LEU A 120 -11.01 6.99 -2.16
C LEU A 120 -12.48 6.53 -2.13
N ASN A 121 -12.86 5.71 -3.12
CA ASN A 121 -14.20 5.15 -3.29
C ASN A 121 -14.24 3.63 -3.11
N TYR A 122 -13.10 2.94 -3.24
CA TYR A 122 -12.98 1.50 -2.98
C TYR A 122 -11.80 1.23 -2.05
N LEU A 123 -12.04 0.42 -1.02
CA LEU A 123 -11.03 -0.05 -0.08
C LEU A 123 -11.17 -1.55 0.17
N SER A 124 -10.10 -2.31 -0.08
CA SER A 124 -10.01 -3.73 0.27
C SER A 124 -8.84 -3.95 1.23
N ILE A 125 -9.11 -4.57 2.38
CA ILE A 125 -8.11 -4.76 3.44
C ILE A 125 -8.14 -6.19 3.95
N ARG A 126 -6.96 -6.80 4.04
CA ARG A 126 -6.75 -8.00 4.83
C ARG A 126 -6.25 -7.62 6.22
N ILE A 127 -6.99 -7.98 7.27
CA ILE A 127 -6.75 -7.50 8.64
C ILE A 127 -6.70 -8.65 9.64
N ASN A 128 -5.83 -8.54 10.64
CA ASN A 128 -5.91 -9.32 11.87
C ASN A 128 -6.61 -8.49 12.96
N PHE A 129 -7.86 -8.81 13.30
CA PHE A 129 -8.62 -8.08 14.32
C PHE A 129 -8.05 -8.21 15.75
N ASN A 130 -7.12 -9.13 16.01
CA ASN A 130 -6.42 -9.21 17.29
C ASN A 130 -5.26 -8.20 17.40
N ASP A 131 -4.90 -7.53 16.30
CA ASP A 131 -3.83 -6.54 16.25
C ASP A 131 -4.42 -5.13 16.41
N LYS A 132 -4.18 -4.52 17.58
CA LYS A 132 -4.74 -3.22 17.95
C LYS A 132 -4.28 -2.11 17.00
N ASP A 133 -3.04 -2.13 16.56
CA ASP A 133 -2.49 -1.07 15.72
C ASP A 133 -3.08 -1.15 14.31
N GLN A 134 -3.25 -2.36 13.76
CA GLN A 134 -3.98 -2.54 12.50
C GLN A 134 -5.42 -2.02 12.60
N ASN A 135 -6.13 -2.34 13.70
CA ASN A 135 -7.50 -1.87 13.91
C ASN A 135 -7.57 -0.34 13.96
N LEU A 136 -6.63 0.31 14.64
CA LEU A 136 -6.55 1.77 14.69
C LEU A 136 -6.26 2.38 13.32
N ALA A 137 -5.36 1.76 12.53
CA ALA A 137 -5.04 2.23 11.18
C ALA A 137 -6.26 2.14 10.25
N VAL A 138 -6.99 1.03 10.30
CA VAL A 138 -8.23 0.87 9.52
C VAL A 138 -9.31 1.85 9.98
N LEU A 139 -9.49 2.03 11.29
CA LEU A 139 -10.46 3.00 11.81
C LEU A 139 -10.11 4.43 11.37
N CYS A 140 -8.83 4.80 11.41
CA CYS A 140 -8.35 6.07 10.90
C CYS A 140 -8.68 6.24 9.41
N LEU A 141 -8.43 5.20 8.59
CA LEU A 141 -8.76 5.22 7.17
C LEU A 141 -10.24 5.43 6.90
N LEU A 142 -11.10 4.65 7.56
CA LEU A 142 -12.55 4.76 7.39
C LEU A 142 -13.06 6.16 7.76
N ARG A 143 -12.53 6.76 8.84
CA ARG A 143 -12.87 8.14 9.23
C ARG A 143 -12.36 9.20 8.26
N SER A 144 -11.36 8.86 7.46
CA SER A 144 -10.67 9.77 6.53
C SER A 144 -11.23 9.70 5.11
N SER A 145 -12.05 8.70 4.78
CA SER A 145 -12.55 8.44 3.43
C SER A 145 -14.05 8.74 3.31
N PRO A 146 -14.48 10.02 3.25
CA PRO A 146 -15.90 10.39 3.22
C PRO A 146 -16.65 9.93 1.97
N ASN A 147 -15.92 9.64 0.88
CA ASN A 147 -16.48 9.20 -0.40
C ASN A 147 -16.36 7.69 -0.63
N LEU A 148 -16.06 6.92 0.43
CA LEU A 148 -15.93 5.46 0.32
C LEU A 148 -17.30 4.84 -0.01
N GLN A 149 -17.37 4.11 -1.12
CA GLN A 149 -18.59 3.47 -1.63
C GLN A 149 -18.53 1.94 -1.43
N GLU A 150 -17.35 1.36 -1.59
CA GLU A 150 -17.13 -0.08 -1.49
C GLU A 150 -16.03 -0.40 -0.47
N LEU A 151 -16.34 -1.32 0.45
CA LEU A 151 -15.43 -1.80 1.47
C LEU A 151 -15.42 -3.33 1.48
N GLU A 152 -14.24 -3.91 1.24
CA GLU A 152 -14.00 -5.35 1.33
C GLU A 152 -13.05 -5.62 2.51
N ILE A 153 -13.45 -6.49 3.43
CA ILE A 153 -12.63 -6.87 4.59
C ILE A 153 -12.46 -8.38 4.60
N LEU A 154 -11.22 -8.84 4.59
CA LEU A 154 -10.87 -10.23 4.84
C LEU A 154 -10.19 -10.34 6.20
N ALA A 155 -10.89 -10.92 7.17
CA ALA A 155 -10.35 -11.22 8.49
C ALA A 155 -9.42 -12.45 8.40
N LEU A 156 -8.19 -12.30 8.89
CA LEU A 156 -7.21 -13.38 8.97
C LEU A 156 -6.92 -13.71 10.44
N ARG A 157 -6.82 -15.00 10.76
CA ARG A 157 -6.24 -15.46 12.02
C ARG A 157 -4.73 -15.56 11.85
N GLU A 158 -3.96 -15.46 12.94
CA GLU A 158 -2.50 -15.59 12.87
C GLU A 158 -2.03 -16.88 12.18
N LYS A 159 -2.80 -17.96 12.31
CA LYS A 159 -2.54 -19.25 11.66
C LYS A 159 -2.73 -19.24 10.13
N ASP A 160 -3.48 -18.27 9.60
CA ASP A 160 -3.81 -18.16 8.18
C ASP A 160 -2.81 -17.27 7.40
N MET A 161 -1.77 -16.77 8.08
CA MET A 161 -0.77 -15.84 7.56
C MET A 161 0.32 -16.54 6.72
N SER A 162 -0.04 -17.56 5.93
CA SER A 162 0.91 -18.20 5.00
C SER A 162 0.97 -17.44 3.66
N PRO A 163 2.16 -17.20 3.09
CA PRO A 163 2.33 -16.36 1.89
C PRO A 163 1.55 -16.84 0.66
N GLU A 164 1.45 -18.16 0.45
CA GLU A 164 1.00 -18.76 -0.82
C GLU A 164 -0.50 -18.60 -1.14
N ARG A 165 -1.37 -18.46 -0.13
CA ARG A 165 -2.84 -18.41 -0.33
C ARG A 165 -3.34 -17.02 -0.72
N VAL A 166 -2.53 -15.99 -0.50
CA VAL A 166 -2.91 -14.59 -0.65
C VAL A 166 -2.83 -14.13 -2.10
N GLU A 167 -1.86 -14.67 -2.86
CA GLU A 167 -1.45 -14.18 -4.19
C GLU A 167 -2.40 -14.59 -5.35
N LYS A 168 -2.89 -15.83 -5.35
CA LYS A 168 -3.61 -16.40 -6.53
C LYS A 168 -4.97 -15.76 -6.81
N HIS A 169 -5.64 -15.19 -5.81
CA HIS A 169 -6.97 -14.60 -5.98
C HIS A 169 -6.94 -13.17 -6.55
N LEU A 170 -5.80 -12.48 -6.42
CA LEU A 170 -5.69 -11.05 -6.73
C LEU A 170 -5.37 -10.83 -8.20
N VAL A 171 -4.33 -11.50 -8.72
CA VAL A 171 -3.78 -11.25 -10.07
C VAL A 171 -4.86 -11.28 -11.17
N ARG A 172 -5.87 -12.15 -11.09
CA ARG A 172 -6.96 -12.21 -12.08
C ARG A 172 -7.95 -11.03 -12.00
N ARG A 173 -8.22 -10.51 -10.80
CA ARG A 173 -9.09 -9.31 -10.62
C ARG A 173 -8.37 -8.03 -11.04
N LEU A 174 -7.05 -7.93 -10.81
CA LEU A 174 -6.27 -6.72 -11.04
C LEU A 174 -6.14 -6.34 -12.52
N LEU A 175 -6.01 -7.33 -13.40
CA LEU A 175 -5.83 -7.12 -14.85
C LEU A 175 -7.09 -6.63 -15.57
N GLN A 176 -8.27 -6.77 -14.94
CA GLN A 176 -9.55 -6.39 -15.55
C GLN A 176 -9.98 -4.96 -15.22
N LEU A 177 -9.25 -4.27 -14.33
CA LEU A 177 -9.63 -2.93 -13.89
C LEU A 177 -9.25 -1.88 -14.94
N PRO A 178 -10.18 -1.03 -15.40
CA PRO A 178 -9.86 0.08 -16.28
C PRO A 178 -8.97 1.09 -15.56
N ILE A 179 -8.12 1.80 -16.32
CA ILE A 179 -7.26 2.88 -15.82
C ILE A 179 -7.98 4.21 -15.95
#